data_AF-L1P3U5-F1
#
_entry.id   AF-L1P3U5-F1
#
_cell.length_a   1.000
_cell.length_b   1.000
_cell.length_c   1.000
_cell.angle_alpha   90.00
_cell.angle_beta   90.00
_cell.angle_gamma   90.00
#
_symmetry.space_group_name_H-M   'P 1'
#
loop_
_entity.id
_entity.type
_entity.pdbx_description
1 polymer ?
#
loop_
_entity_poly.entity_id
_entity_poly.type
_entity_poly.pdbx_seq_one_letter_code
_entity_poly.pdbx_strand_id
1 'polypeptide(L)'
;MNPELLIIGLNPGSEGKYNEQKTKDKWEFKDGKMTIERLLKGNPFIEEKEEWKIFRGLNRIQFIKQAVDSNNYCFMNYVYFGTSVFEKIKKHTEAIQICKELTKKFIEIINPKHIIVLGLEGMESISKIEKTLLKGKTKRLLVQGGDLFGKQVLAISHPSYAVSTAEYEVIDTNIKEFYEGKPLKPFTFKPNVKASDVNIEEINKILAGKLEFTLWKNKKNIYAAQCKGVGNDVLDFRIDLKQNEKYLSFRSLEHPKKLENIEVYKNTFKEPFSIEVNAWFVKKILNNYPQLQAIEQEIADDLLSLLNVIKTQQ
;
A
#
# COMPACT_ATOMS: atom_id res chain seq x y z
N MET A 1 -25.60 -3.20 13.19
CA MET A 1 -24.35 -3.97 12.95
C MET A 1 -23.29 -3.28 13.78
N ASN A 2 -22.55 -4.00 14.64
CA ASN A 2 -21.51 -3.44 15.51
C ASN A 2 -20.19 -4.13 15.15
N PRO A 3 -19.47 -3.67 14.11
CA PRO A 3 -18.30 -4.39 13.63
C PRO A 3 -17.16 -4.31 14.63
N GLU A 4 -16.29 -5.32 14.63
CA GLU A 4 -15.05 -5.31 15.42
C GLU A 4 -14.17 -4.13 15.01
N LEU A 5 -14.10 -3.85 13.70
CA LEU A 5 -13.21 -2.83 13.16
C LEU A 5 -13.89 -1.95 12.10
N LEU A 6 -13.81 -0.63 12.30
CA LEU A 6 -14.03 0.36 11.24
C LEU A 6 -12.68 0.83 10.68
N ILE A 7 -12.51 0.73 9.37
CA ILE A 7 -11.34 1.22 8.63
C ILE A 7 -11.75 2.43 7.80
N ILE A 8 -11.08 3.56 8.00
CA ILE A 8 -11.40 4.83 7.33
C ILE A 8 -10.22 5.26 6.44
N GLY A 9 -10.45 5.25 5.13
CA GLY A 9 -9.57 5.80 4.11
C GLY A 9 -9.83 7.29 3.82
N LEU A 10 -8.89 7.92 3.12
CA LEU A 10 -8.98 9.33 2.73
C LEU A 10 -9.96 9.55 1.56
N ASN A 11 -9.74 8.88 0.43
CA ASN A 11 -10.47 9.11 -0.81
C ASN A 11 -10.32 7.91 -1.78
N PRO A 12 -11.37 7.53 -2.53
CA PRO A 12 -11.24 6.63 -3.67
C PRO A 12 -10.49 7.33 -4.82
N GLY A 13 -9.19 7.05 -4.98
CA GLY A 13 -8.31 7.71 -5.94
C GLY A 13 -8.52 7.34 -7.42
N SER A 14 -9.75 7.29 -7.92
CA SER A 14 -10.07 6.77 -9.26
C SER A 14 -10.62 7.76 -10.28
N GLU A 15 -10.84 9.04 -9.95
CA GLU A 15 -11.58 10.02 -10.81
C GLU A 15 -12.90 9.48 -11.41
N GLY A 16 -13.40 8.34 -10.92
CA GLY A 16 -14.49 7.61 -11.55
C GLY A 16 -15.71 8.50 -11.64
N LYS A 17 -16.04 8.95 -12.85
CA LYS A 17 -17.11 9.91 -13.05
C LYS A 17 -18.44 9.19 -12.81
N TYR A 18 -19.41 9.91 -12.25
CA TYR A 18 -20.77 9.36 -12.10
C TYR A 18 -21.32 8.84 -13.43
N ASN A 19 -21.03 9.53 -14.55
CA ASN A 19 -21.40 9.09 -15.89
C ASN A 19 -20.76 7.74 -16.28
N GLU A 20 -19.54 7.45 -15.86
CA GLU A 20 -18.88 6.16 -16.11
C GLU A 20 -19.48 5.03 -15.24
N GLN A 21 -19.97 5.36 -14.04
CA GLN A 21 -20.69 4.39 -13.21
C GLN A 21 -22.05 4.03 -13.83
N LYS A 22 -22.77 5.03 -14.35
CA LYS A 22 -24.07 4.83 -15.02
C LYS A 22 -24.03 3.85 -16.17
N THR A 23 -22.93 3.83 -16.93
CA THR A 23 -22.77 2.99 -18.12
C THR A 23 -22.14 1.63 -17.83
N LYS A 24 -21.82 1.33 -16.57
CA LYS A 24 -21.20 0.06 -16.16
C LYS A 24 -22.24 -0.85 -15.55
N ASP A 25 -22.49 -1.99 -16.19
CA ASP A 25 -23.51 -2.96 -15.79
C ASP A 25 -23.38 -3.44 -14.33
N LYS A 26 -22.15 -3.59 -13.82
CA LYS A 26 -21.88 -3.97 -12.41
C LYS A 26 -22.53 -3.02 -11.39
N TRP A 27 -22.78 -1.77 -11.76
CA TRP A 27 -23.44 -0.80 -10.89
C TRP A 27 -24.96 -0.84 -10.98
N GLU A 28 -25.56 -1.61 -11.89
CA GLU A 28 -27.01 -1.86 -11.99
C GLU A 28 -27.87 -0.59 -11.91
N PHE A 29 -27.46 0.48 -12.59
CA PHE A 29 -28.25 1.71 -12.62
C PHE A 29 -29.56 1.51 -13.39
N LYS A 30 -30.65 2.07 -12.88
CA LYS A 30 -31.96 2.08 -13.55
C LYS A 30 -32.32 3.51 -13.91
N ASP A 31 -32.66 3.75 -15.18
CA ASP A 31 -33.01 5.07 -15.71
C ASP A 31 -31.95 6.15 -15.40
N GLY A 32 -30.67 5.75 -15.44
CA GLY A 32 -29.53 6.62 -15.13
C GLY A 32 -29.39 7.00 -13.66
N LYS A 33 -30.05 6.30 -12.73
CA LYS A 33 -29.98 6.49 -11.28
C LYS A 33 -29.60 5.20 -10.55
N MET A 34 -28.87 5.34 -9.45
CA MET A 34 -28.59 4.22 -8.54
C MET A 34 -29.86 3.93 -7.73
N THR A 35 -30.26 2.67 -7.66
CA THR A 35 -31.42 2.25 -6.86
C THR A 35 -31.02 1.99 -5.40
N ILE A 36 -32.01 1.98 -4.51
CA ILE A 36 -31.79 1.70 -3.09
C ILE A 36 -31.30 0.26 -2.92
N GLU A 37 -31.94 -0.69 -3.61
CA GLU A 37 -31.59 -2.10 -3.57
C GLU A 37 -30.13 -2.29 -3.98
N ARG A 38 -29.69 -1.57 -5.01
CA ARG A 38 -28.31 -1.65 -5.46
C ARG A 38 -27.35 -1.02 -4.48
N LEU A 39 -27.66 0.15 -3.93
CA LEU A 39 -26.84 0.82 -2.93
C LEU A 39 -26.58 -0.11 -1.72
N LEU A 40 -27.62 -0.83 -1.28
CA LEU A 40 -27.55 -1.77 -0.15
C LEU A 40 -26.66 -3.00 -0.42
N LYS A 41 -26.43 -3.38 -1.69
CA LYS A 41 -25.46 -4.44 -2.04
C LYS A 41 -24.00 -4.00 -1.86
N GLY A 42 -23.72 -2.72 -1.56
CA GLY A 42 -22.37 -2.22 -1.34
C GLY A 42 -21.54 -2.11 -2.63
N ASN A 43 -20.21 -2.13 -2.51
CA ASN A 43 -19.31 -1.95 -3.66
C ASN A 43 -19.34 -3.18 -4.60
N PRO A 44 -19.71 -3.04 -5.90
CA PRO A 44 -19.73 -4.15 -6.86
C PRO A 44 -18.41 -4.89 -7.03
N PHE A 45 -17.30 -4.23 -6.72
CA PHE A 45 -15.96 -4.74 -6.97
C PHE A 45 -15.35 -5.38 -5.71
N ILE A 46 -16.14 -5.54 -4.64
CA ILE A 46 -15.63 -6.04 -3.35
C ILE A 46 -15.04 -7.45 -3.44
N GLU A 47 -15.52 -8.27 -4.39
CA GLU A 47 -14.96 -9.60 -4.65
C GLU A 47 -13.51 -9.54 -5.15
N GLU A 48 -13.11 -8.43 -5.79
CA GLU A 48 -11.76 -8.19 -6.31
C GLU A 48 -10.86 -7.50 -5.27
N LYS A 49 -11.29 -7.37 -4.01
CA LYS A 49 -10.58 -6.57 -2.98
C LYS A 49 -9.14 -7.03 -2.73
N GLU A 50 -8.86 -8.32 -2.88
CA GLU A 50 -7.51 -8.87 -2.68
C GLU A 50 -6.51 -8.35 -3.72
N GLU A 51 -6.99 -7.88 -4.88
CA GLU A 51 -6.16 -7.24 -5.89
C GLU A 51 -5.83 -5.78 -5.53
N TRP A 52 -6.59 -5.17 -4.61
CA TRP A 52 -6.41 -3.77 -4.26
C TRP A 52 -5.17 -3.59 -3.39
N LYS A 53 -4.28 -2.69 -3.82
CA LYS A 53 -3.02 -2.35 -3.12
C LYS A 53 -3.21 -2.09 -1.64
N ILE A 54 -4.34 -1.48 -1.27
CA ILE A 54 -4.66 -1.14 0.12
C ILE A 54 -4.93 -2.40 0.96
N PHE A 55 -5.73 -3.35 0.46
CA PHE A 55 -6.03 -4.59 1.18
C PHE A 55 -4.81 -5.50 1.27
N ARG A 56 -3.96 -5.53 0.24
CA ARG A 56 -2.65 -6.23 0.32
C ARG A 56 -1.76 -5.71 1.45
N GLY A 57 -1.82 -4.41 1.75
CA GLY A 57 -1.11 -3.81 2.89
C GLY A 57 -1.79 -4.07 4.22
N LEU A 58 -3.13 -3.95 4.28
CA LEU A 58 -3.93 -4.20 5.49
C LEU A 58 -3.81 -5.65 5.97
N ASN A 59 -3.85 -6.62 5.05
CA ASN A 59 -3.79 -8.06 5.34
C ASN A 59 -2.44 -8.51 5.92
N ARG A 60 -1.44 -7.63 6.01
CA ARG A 60 -0.14 -7.89 6.68
C ARG A 60 -0.17 -7.57 8.17
N ILE A 61 -1.16 -6.80 8.62
CA ILE A 61 -1.37 -6.48 10.02
C ILE A 61 -2.39 -7.49 10.54
N GLN A 62 -1.95 -8.48 11.31
CA GLN A 62 -2.79 -9.62 11.70
C GLN A 62 -4.09 -9.21 12.39
N PHE A 63 -4.07 -8.19 13.24
CA PHE A 63 -5.25 -7.60 13.87
C PHE A 63 -6.30 -7.17 12.85
N ILE A 64 -5.87 -6.51 11.76
CA ILE A 64 -6.76 -6.08 10.69
C ILE A 64 -7.20 -7.28 9.85
N LYS A 65 -6.25 -8.16 9.50
CA LYS A 65 -6.53 -9.37 8.71
C LYS A 65 -7.60 -10.23 9.36
N GLN A 66 -7.55 -10.42 10.68
CA GLN A 66 -8.55 -11.18 11.43
C GLN A 66 -9.96 -10.60 11.29
N ALA A 67 -10.10 -9.28 11.35
CA ALA A 67 -11.40 -8.61 11.14
C ALA A 67 -11.88 -8.74 9.68
N VAL A 68 -10.96 -8.67 8.72
CA VAL A 68 -11.26 -8.84 7.28
C VAL A 68 -11.68 -10.27 6.95
N ASP A 69 -10.94 -11.27 7.41
CA ASP A 69 -11.21 -12.70 7.16
C ASP A 69 -12.53 -13.15 7.79
N SER A 70 -12.85 -12.65 8.98
CA SER A 70 -14.12 -12.94 9.67
C SER A 70 -15.30 -12.12 9.15
N ASN A 71 -15.08 -11.25 8.15
CA ASN A 71 -16.05 -10.28 7.64
C ASN A 71 -16.69 -9.41 8.75
N ASN A 72 -15.97 -9.18 9.84
CA ASN A 72 -16.41 -8.39 10.99
C ASN A 72 -15.78 -7.00 10.97
N TYR A 73 -15.86 -6.35 9.81
CA TYR A 73 -15.29 -5.03 9.58
C TYR A 73 -16.20 -4.18 8.70
N CYS A 74 -16.00 -2.87 8.77
CA CYS A 74 -16.50 -1.94 7.78
C CYS A 74 -15.34 -1.15 7.19
N PHE A 75 -15.32 -0.99 5.87
CA PHE A 75 -14.34 -0.15 5.19
C PHE A 75 -15.08 1.00 4.49
N MET A 76 -14.64 2.22 4.76
CA MET A 76 -15.17 3.43 4.13
C MET A 76 -14.05 4.40 3.80
N ASN A 77 -14.32 5.35 2.91
CA ASN A 77 -13.56 6.58 2.83
C ASN A 77 -14.37 7.67 3.53
N TYR A 78 -13.73 8.66 4.16
CA TYR A 78 -14.50 9.78 4.69
C TYR A 78 -14.83 10.81 3.59
N VAL A 79 -14.00 10.94 2.54
CA VAL A 79 -14.39 11.68 1.33
C VAL A 79 -15.16 10.76 0.38
N TYR A 80 -16.41 11.13 0.09
CA TYR A 80 -17.33 10.34 -0.74
C TYR A 80 -17.28 10.70 -2.24
N PHE A 81 -16.49 11.70 -2.62
CA PHE A 81 -16.35 12.16 -3.99
C PHE A 81 -15.06 11.62 -4.61
N GLY A 82 -15.13 11.07 -5.81
CA GLY A 82 -13.93 10.63 -6.53
C GLY A 82 -13.09 11.82 -7.00
N THR A 83 -11.82 11.86 -6.61
CA THR A 83 -10.81 12.78 -7.17
C THR A 83 -9.54 12.01 -7.55
N SER A 84 -8.72 12.51 -8.48
CA SER A 84 -7.44 11.85 -8.79
C SER A 84 -6.48 11.87 -7.63
N VAL A 85 -6.48 12.99 -6.89
CA VAL A 85 -5.64 13.21 -5.72
C VAL A 85 -6.44 13.97 -4.68
N PHE A 86 -6.17 13.67 -3.41
CA PHE A 86 -6.86 14.29 -2.28
C PHE A 86 -6.69 15.82 -2.27
N GLU A 87 -5.54 16.35 -2.69
CA GLU A 87 -5.30 17.80 -2.80
C GLU A 87 -6.34 18.57 -3.62
N LYS A 88 -7.00 17.92 -4.60
CA LYS A 88 -8.06 18.55 -5.38
C LYS A 88 -9.29 18.86 -4.51
N ILE A 89 -9.66 17.98 -3.57
CA ILE A 89 -10.84 18.18 -2.73
C ILE A 89 -10.61 19.21 -1.62
N LYS A 90 -9.36 19.48 -1.24
CA LYS A 90 -9.03 20.47 -0.19
C LYS A 90 -9.52 21.88 -0.50
N LYS A 91 -9.70 22.21 -1.78
CA LYS A 91 -10.28 23.49 -2.22
C LYS A 91 -11.79 23.59 -1.95
N HIS A 92 -12.44 22.48 -1.62
CA HIS A 92 -13.87 22.36 -1.35
C HIS A 92 -14.09 22.06 0.14
N THR A 93 -13.72 23.01 1.00
CA THR A 93 -13.75 22.86 2.47
C THR A 93 -15.13 22.51 3.01
N GLU A 94 -16.20 23.07 2.44
CA GLU A 94 -17.58 22.75 2.81
C GLU A 94 -17.93 21.27 2.55
N ALA A 95 -17.55 20.74 1.38
CA ALA A 95 -17.79 19.34 1.04
C ALA A 95 -17.02 18.40 1.98
N ILE A 96 -15.79 18.75 2.36
CA ILE A 96 -15.00 18.01 3.35
C ILE A 96 -15.69 18.04 4.72
N GLN A 97 -16.22 19.18 5.13
CA GLN A 97 -16.92 19.32 6.41
C GLN A 97 -18.20 18.49 6.45
N ILE A 98 -18.99 18.48 5.37
CA ILE A 98 -20.18 17.62 5.25
C ILE A 98 -19.79 16.15 5.34
N CYS A 99 -18.76 15.74 4.58
CA CYS A 99 -18.20 14.39 4.60
C CYS A 99 -17.78 13.96 6.02
N LYS A 100 -17.12 14.84 6.76
CA LYS A 100 -16.70 14.61 8.16
C LYS A 100 -17.90 14.41 9.09
N GLU A 101 -18.91 15.27 9.02
CA GLU A 101 -20.10 15.14 9.86
C GLU A 101 -20.91 13.88 9.53
N LEU A 102 -21.00 13.51 8.25
CA LEU A 102 -21.62 12.25 7.84
C LEU A 102 -20.82 11.03 8.33
N THR A 103 -19.48 11.09 8.30
CA THR A 103 -18.61 10.02 8.83
C THR A 103 -18.82 9.84 10.33
N LYS A 104 -18.93 10.94 11.08
CA LYS A 104 -19.24 10.90 12.52
C LYS A 104 -20.60 10.24 12.80
N LYS A 105 -21.65 10.64 12.07
CA LYS A 105 -22.97 10.01 12.16
C LYS A 105 -22.91 8.52 11.82
N PHE A 106 -22.13 8.15 10.81
CA PHE A 106 -21.94 6.75 10.46
C PHE A 106 -21.31 5.95 11.60
N ILE A 107 -20.23 6.47 12.22
CA ILE A 107 -19.58 5.87 13.40
C ILE A 107 -20.59 5.66 14.53
N GLU A 108 -21.45 6.64 14.81
CA GLU A 108 -22.49 6.54 15.83
C GLU A 108 -23.50 5.42 15.50
N ILE A 109 -23.94 5.32 14.24
CA ILE A 109 -24.92 4.31 13.79
C ILE A 109 -24.36 2.89 13.84
N ILE A 110 -23.12 2.68 13.37
CA ILE A 110 -22.53 1.34 13.32
C ILE A 110 -21.79 0.97 14.62
N ASN A 111 -21.55 1.93 15.51
CA ASN A 111 -20.93 1.75 16.82
C ASN A 111 -19.79 0.71 16.83
N PRO A 112 -18.70 0.94 16.08
CA PRO A 112 -17.64 -0.06 15.95
C PRO A 112 -16.90 -0.22 17.29
N LYS A 113 -16.27 -1.37 17.50
CA LYS A 113 -15.42 -1.58 18.69
C LYS A 113 -14.09 -0.83 18.56
N HIS A 114 -13.45 -0.93 17.40
CA HIS A 114 -12.17 -0.28 17.11
C HIS A 114 -12.24 0.57 15.84
N ILE A 115 -11.46 1.65 15.77
CA ILE A 115 -11.39 2.54 14.61
C ILE A 115 -9.93 2.72 14.20
N ILE A 116 -9.62 2.36 12.96
CA ILE A 116 -8.33 2.58 12.32
C ILE A 116 -8.47 3.53 11.13
N VAL A 117 -7.65 4.57 11.11
CA VAL A 117 -7.60 5.56 10.04
C VAL A 117 -6.34 5.36 9.21
N LEU A 118 -6.48 5.44 7.89
CA LEU A 118 -5.39 5.19 6.97
C LEU A 118 -4.69 6.51 6.62
N GLY A 119 -3.47 6.68 7.10
CA GLY A 119 -2.65 7.87 6.88
C GLY A 119 -2.87 8.98 7.91
N LEU A 120 -1.83 9.80 8.10
CA LEU A 120 -1.81 10.91 9.06
C LEU A 120 -2.75 12.04 8.66
N GLU A 121 -2.79 12.35 7.38
CA GLU A 121 -3.70 13.35 6.82
C GLU A 121 -5.17 12.94 6.99
N GLY A 122 -5.45 11.64 6.86
CA GLY A 122 -6.78 11.09 7.15
C GLY A 122 -7.15 11.31 8.61
N MET A 123 -6.23 10.97 9.52
CA MET A 123 -6.41 11.20 10.96
C MET A 123 -6.67 12.68 11.26
N GLU A 124 -5.80 13.58 10.81
CA GLU A 124 -5.90 15.04 11.05
C GLU A 124 -7.20 15.65 10.47
N SER A 125 -7.78 15.00 9.44
CA SER A 125 -9.03 15.44 8.87
C SER A 125 -10.24 15.08 9.72
N ILE A 126 -10.27 13.90 10.33
CA ILE A 126 -11.44 13.41 11.07
C ILE A 126 -11.31 13.54 12.60
N SER A 127 -10.09 13.58 13.12
CA SER A 127 -9.74 13.76 14.55
C SER A 127 -8.45 14.59 14.69
N LYS A 128 -8.02 14.86 15.92
CA LYS A 128 -6.72 15.46 16.23
C LYS A 128 -5.71 14.37 16.57
N ILE A 129 -4.44 14.53 16.21
CA ILE A 129 -3.39 13.62 16.68
C ILE A 129 -3.01 14.01 18.11
N GLU A 130 -3.15 13.09 19.06
CA GLU A 130 -2.81 13.32 20.47
C GLU A 130 -1.41 12.82 20.79
N LYS A 131 -1.05 11.64 20.28
CA LYS A 131 0.22 11.00 20.63
C LYS A 131 0.77 10.19 19.46
N THR A 132 2.09 10.24 19.29
CA THR A 132 2.78 9.26 18.45
C THR A 132 3.11 8.04 19.30
N LEU A 133 2.56 6.88 18.92
CA LEU A 133 2.77 5.61 19.63
C LEU A 133 4.01 4.90 19.08
N LEU A 134 4.14 4.87 17.75
CA LEU A 134 5.27 4.27 17.06
C LEU A 134 5.81 5.24 16.01
N LYS A 135 7.05 5.67 16.19
CA LYS A 135 7.80 6.40 15.15
C LYS A 135 8.37 5.40 14.17
N GLY A 136 8.33 5.70 12.88
CA GLY A 136 9.07 5.02 11.82
C GLY A 136 10.37 5.75 11.50
N LYS A 137 11.17 5.20 10.58
CA LYS A 137 12.42 5.84 10.13
C LYS A 137 12.20 7.24 9.53
N THR A 138 11.15 7.40 8.73
CA THR A 138 10.88 8.64 7.96
C THR A 138 9.48 9.22 8.22
N LYS A 139 8.59 8.47 8.88
CA LYS A 139 7.19 8.84 9.11
C LYS A 139 6.68 8.26 10.43
N ARG A 140 5.60 8.82 10.98
CA ARG A 140 4.89 8.21 12.12
C ARG A 140 4.17 6.95 11.59
N LEU A 141 4.42 5.79 12.22
CA LEU A 141 3.84 4.50 11.81
C LEU A 141 2.51 4.23 12.48
N LEU A 142 2.42 4.56 13.76
CA LEU A 142 1.20 4.44 14.56
C LEU A 142 1.02 5.69 15.42
N VAL A 143 -0.15 6.32 15.31
CA VAL A 143 -0.52 7.47 16.12
C VAL A 143 -1.88 7.24 16.76
N GLN A 144 -2.07 7.80 17.95
CA GLN A 144 -3.34 7.90 18.62
C GLN A 144 -4.02 9.21 18.21
N GLY A 145 -5.25 9.09 17.75
CA GLY A 145 -6.16 10.20 17.56
C GLY A 145 -6.96 10.51 18.82
N GLY A 146 -7.57 11.70 18.84
CA GLY A 146 -8.56 12.05 19.84
C GLY A 146 -9.79 11.15 19.76
N ASP A 147 -10.44 11.03 20.91
CA ASP A 147 -11.67 10.26 21.10
C ASP A 147 -12.74 10.62 20.05
N LEU A 148 -13.35 9.60 19.47
CA LEU A 148 -14.54 9.73 18.64
C LEU A 148 -15.67 8.88 19.25
N PHE A 149 -16.59 9.54 19.95
CA PHE A 149 -17.76 8.91 20.57
C PHE A 149 -17.40 7.84 21.63
N GLY A 150 -16.44 8.14 22.50
CA GLY A 150 -15.96 7.20 23.52
C GLY A 150 -15.07 6.08 22.97
N LYS A 151 -14.62 6.20 21.70
CA LYS A 151 -13.76 5.23 21.03
C LYS A 151 -12.37 5.80 20.84
N GLN A 152 -11.38 5.02 21.26
CA GLN A 152 -9.99 5.31 20.93
C GLN A 152 -9.72 5.04 19.44
N VAL A 153 -9.10 6.01 18.79
CA VAL A 153 -8.83 5.98 17.36
C VAL A 153 -7.34 5.83 17.13
N LEU A 154 -6.95 4.88 16.29
CA LEU A 154 -5.58 4.74 15.83
C LEU A 154 -5.46 5.15 14.38
N ALA A 155 -4.31 5.69 13.98
CA ALA A 155 -3.96 5.79 12.57
C ALA A 155 -2.65 5.09 12.28
N ILE A 156 -2.65 4.35 11.18
CA ILE A 156 -1.48 3.69 10.63
C ILE A 156 -0.99 4.45 9.40
N SER A 157 0.30 4.34 9.07
CA SER A 157 0.79 4.81 7.77
C SER A 157 0.00 4.15 6.63
N HIS A 158 -0.33 4.90 5.57
CA HIS A 158 -1.25 4.42 4.53
C HIS A 158 -0.76 3.08 3.91
N PRO A 159 -1.59 2.01 3.91
CA PRO A 159 -1.14 0.65 3.59
C PRO A 159 -0.67 0.42 2.16
N SER A 160 -1.05 1.29 1.22
CA SER A 160 -0.55 1.23 -0.17
C SER A 160 0.96 1.49 -0.27
N TYR A 161 1.56 2.11 0.74
CA TYR A 161 3.00 2.26 0.84
C TYR A 161 3.55 1.10 1.65
N ALA A 162 4.24 0.19 0.97
CA ALA A 162 4.88 -0.94 1.63
C ALA A 162 5.90 -0.43 2.67
N VAL A 163 5.78 -0.93 3.90
CA VAL A 163 6.81 -0.84 4.96
C VAL A 163 7.48 -2.20 5.11
N SER A 164 8.57 -2.31 5.87
CA SER A 164 9.24 -3.60 6.12
C SER A 164 8.34 -4.61 6.86
N THR A 165 8.64 -5.91 6.75
CA THR A 165 7.91 -6.96 7.49
C THR A 165 7.94 -6.73 9.00
N ALA A 166 9.11 -6.39 9.54
CA ALA A 166 9.26 -6.05 10.96
C ALA A 166 8.41 -4.84 11.36
N GLU A 167 8.26 -3.84 10.49
CA GLU A 167 7.36 -2.71 10.76
C GLU A 167 5.90 -3.15 10.82
N TYR A 168 5.44 -4.04 9.93
CA TYR A 168 4.08 -4.57 10.00
C TYR A 168 3.83 -5.36 11.29
N GLU A 169 4.75 -6.21 11.71
CA GLU A 169 4.66 -6.99 12.95
C GLU A 169 4.60 -6.10 14.21
N VAL A 170 5.39 -5.03 14.22
CA VAL A 170 5.42 -4.08 15.34
C VAL A 170 4.16 -3.24 15.36
N ILE A 171 3.65 -2.80 14.20
CA ILE A 171 2.35 -2.11 14.10
C ILE A 171 1.25 -3.02 14.64
N ASP A 172 1.20 -4.28 14.21
CA ASP A 172 0.23 -5.26 14.70
C ASP A 172 0.29 -5.43 16.23
N THR A 173 1.49 -5.66 16.76
CA THR A 173 1.72 -5.83 18.19
C THR A 173 1.28 -4.61 18.99
N ASN A 174 1.65 -3.41 18.54
CA ASN A 174 1.31 -2.16 19.22
C ASN A 174 -0.18 -1.84 19.15
N ILE A 175 -0.88 -2.19 18.07
CA ILE A 175 -2.35 -2.04 17.99
C ILE A 175 -3.03 -2.92 19.06
N LYS A 176 -2.62 -4.18 19.17
CA LYS A 176 -3.16 -5.12 20.17
C LYS A 176 -2.87 -4.64 21.59
N GLU A 177 -1.61 -4.31 21.88
CA GLU A 177 -1.21 -3.81 23.20
C GLU A 177 -1.97 -2.54 23.57
N PHE A 178 -2.16 -1.62 22.62
CA PHE A 178 -2.93 -0.39 22.85
C PHE A 178 -4.39 -0.69 23.24
N TYR A 179 -5.10 -1.50 22.46
CA TYR A 179 -6.51 -1.80 22.72
C TYR A 179 -6.73 -2.73 23.93
N GLU A 180 -5.72 -3.50 24.32
CA GLU A 180 -5.72 -4.32 25.54
C GLU A 180 -5.29 -3.54 26.79
N GLY A 181 -4.89 -2.26 26.65
CA GLY A 181 -4.39 -1.44 27.76
C GLY A 181 -3.02 -1.88 28.30
N LYS A 182 -2.23 -2.60 27.49
CA LYS A 182 -0.88 -3.06 27.84
C LYS A 182 0.18 -2.00 27.50
N PRO A 183 1.34 -2.03 28.19
CA PRO A 183 2.48 -1.20 27.80
C PRO A 183 2.92 -1.49 26.36
N LEU A 184 3.19 -0.43 25.60
CA LEU A 184 3.64 -0.54 24.22
C LEU A 184 5.11 -0.93 24.13
N LYS A 185 5.40 -1.97 23.36
CA LYS A 185 6.79 -2.38 23.11
C LYS A 185 7.51 -1.39 22.18
N PRO A 186 8.70 -0.91 22.58
CA PRO A 186 9.52 -0.08 21.70
C PRO A 186 10.06 -0.93 20.54
N PHE A 187 10.38 -0.26 19.44
CA PHE A 187 11.03 -0.87 18.29
C PHE A 187 12.18 -0.01 17.80
N THR A 188 13.33 -0.66 17.59
CA THR A 188 14.54 -0.01 17.09
C THR A 188 14.72 -0.36 15.62
N PHE A 189 14.84 0.68 14.80
CA PHE A 189 15.01 0.52 13.36
C PHE A 189 16.44 0.15 12.99
N LYS A 190 16.57 -0.72 12.00
CA LYS A 190 17.83 -0.85 11.27
C LYS A 190 18.17 0.48 10.57
N PRO A 191 19.45 0.80 10.34
CA PRO A 191 19.84 1.97 9.56
C PRO A 191 19.19 2.01 8.17
N ASN A 192 19.12 3.20 7.59
CA ASN A 192 18.73 3.34 6.18
C ASN A 192 19.86 2.87 5.28
N VAL A 193 19.53 2.10 4.25
CA VAL A 193 20.47 1.74 3.19
C VAL A 193 20.93 3.03 2.49
N LYS A 194 22.24 3.23 2.47
CA LYS A 194 22.91 4.32 1.74
C LYS A 194 23.38 3.79 0.39
N ALA A 195 23.67 4.71 -0.54
CA ALA A 195 24.23 4.33 -1.82
C ALA A 195 25.61 3.65 -1.68
N SER A 196 26.38 4.00 -0.65
CA SER A 196 27.66 3.37 -0.31
C SER A 196 27.53 1.92 0.16
N ASP A 197 26.33 1.52 0.58
CA ASP A 197 26.09 0.20 1.15
C ASP A 197 25.68 -0.82 0.08
N VAL A 198 25.62 -0.41 -1.20
CA VAL A 198 25.18 -1.26 -2.31
C VAL A 198 26.29 -1.34 -3.36
N ASN A 199 26.89 -2.52 -3.47
CA ASN A 199 27.86 -2.85 -4.51
C ASN A 199 27.20 -3.56 -5.70
N ILE A 200 27.11 -2.86 -6.83
CA ILE A 200 26.51 -3.41 -8.06
C ILE A 200 27.35 -4.54 -8.66
N GLU A 201 28.68 -4.50 -8.51
CA GLU A 201 29.56 -5.56 -9.03
C GLU A 201 29.31 -6.88 -8.30
N GLU A 202 29.10 -6.83 -6.99
CA GLU A 202 28.77 -8.03 -6.22
C GLU A 202 27.37 -8.57 -6.57
N ILE A 203 26.38 -7.69 -6.79
CA ILE A 203 25.07 -8.10 -7.31
C ILE A 203 25.22 -8.82 -8.66
N ASN A 204 25.96 -8.24 -9.60
CA ASN A 204 26.20 -8.85 -10.92
C ASN A 204 26.92 -10.20 -10.83
N LYS A 205 27.89 -10.32 -9.91
CA LYS A 205 28.61 -11.57 -9.65
C LYS A 205 27.67 -12.66 -9.11
N ILE A 206 26.80 -12.34 -8.15
CA ILE A 206 25.81 -13.29 -7.61
C ILE A 206 24.80 -13.72 -8.71
N LEU A 207 24.39 -12.78 -9.57
CA LEU A 207 23.48 -13.06 -10.68
C LEU A 207 24.13 -13.91 -11.79
N ALA A 208 25.46 -14.02 -11.81
CA ALA A 208 26.23 -14.90 -12.68
C ALA A 208 25.83 -14.78 -14.17
N GLY A 209 25.68 -13.55 -14.66
CA GLY A 209 25.33 -13.25 -16.05
C GLY A 209 23.87 -13.51 -16.44
N LYS A 210 23.01 -13.98 -15.53
CA LYS A 210 21.56 -14.14 -15.80
C LYS A 210 20.84 -12.80 -15.97
N LEU A 211 21.37 -11.76 -15.34
CA LEU A 211 20.93 -10.37 -15.44
C LEU A 211 22.12 -9.49 -15.04
N GLU A 212 22.41 -8.45 -15.81
CA GLU A 212 23.58 -7.59 -15.59
C GLU A 212 23.16 -6.13 -15.50
N PHE A 213 23.44 -5.52 -14.35
CA PHE A 213 23.20 -4.10 -14.10
C PHE A 213 24.40 -3.27 -14.55
N THR A 214 24.11 -2.30 -15.41
CA THR A 214 25.10 -1.31 -15.87
C THR A 214 24.65 0.10 -15.51
N LEU A 215 25.60 1.03 -15.39
CA LEU A 215 25.27 2.42 -15.09
C LEU A 215 24.41 2.99 -16.23
N TRP A 216 23.25 3.54 -15.88
CA TRP A 216 22.34 4.09 -16.87
C TRP A 216 22.93 5.36 -17.50
N LYS A 217 22.94 5.40 -18.84
CA LYS A 217 23.58 6.46 -19.63
C LYS A 217 23.23 7.86 -19.11
N ASN A 218 24.27 8.67 -18.88
CA ASN A 218 24.17 10.05 -18.38
C ASN A 218 23.48 10.20 -17.02
N LYS A 219 23.42 9.13 -16.22
CA LYS A 219 22.89 9.17 -14.86
C LYS A 219 23.96 8.72 -13.87
N LYS A 220 23.89 9.25 -12.66
CA LYS A 220 24.72 8.86 -11.52
C LYS A 220 23.88 8.03 -10.58
N ASN A 221 24.44 6.92 -10.09
CA ASN A 221 23.83 6.05 -9.08
C ASN A 221 22.46 5.48 -9.50
N ILE A 222 22.24 5.31 -10.81
CA ILE A 222 21.07 4.62 -11.34
C ILE A 222 21.58 3.55 -12.29
N TYR A 223 21.23 2.30 -11.99
CA TYR A 223 21.69 1.15 -12.75
C TYR A 223 20.51 0.48 -13.43
N ALA A 224 20.75 0.00 -14.65
CA ALA A 224 19.74 -0.58 -15.52
C ALA A 224 20.14 -1.98 -15.93
N ALA A 225 19.16 -2.87 -15.98
CA ALA A 225 19.29 -4.20 -16.57
C ALA A 225 18.00 -4.52 -17.33
N GLN A 226 18.10 -5.37 -18.34
CA GLN A 226 16.95 -5.82 -19.12
C GLN A 226 17.04 -7.33 -19.32
N CYS A 227 15.90 -8.01 -19.31
CA CYS A 227 15.82 -9.41 -19.69
C CYS A 227 14.48 -9.72 -20.36
N LYS A 228 14.42 -10.85 -21.07
CA LYS A 228 13.14 -11.40 -21.52
C LYS A 228 12.32 -11.84 -20.30
N GLY A 229 11.04 -11.49 -20.32
CA GLY A 229 10.05 -11.99 -19.38
C GLY A 229 9.41 -13.30 -19.86
N VAL A 230 8.23 -13.58 -19.33
CA VAL A 230 7.35 -14.66 -19.79
C VAL A 230 6.65 -14.24 -21.09
N GLY A 231 6.56 -15.16 -22.05
CA GLY A 231 5.95 -14.89 -23.35
C GLY A 231 6.66 -13.77 -24.11
N ASN A 232 5.92 -12.73 -24.49
CA ASN A 232 6.43 -11.59 -25.25
C ASN A 232 6.88 -10.41 -24.37
N ASP A 233 6.82 -10.56 -23.05
CA ASP A 233 7.24 -9.49 -22.15
C ASP A 233 8.76 -9.26 -22.23
N VAL A 234 9.17 -8.00 -22.12
CA VAL A 234 10.56 -7.61 -21.90
C VAL A 234 10.61 -6.71 -20.68
N LEU A 235 11.39 -7.11 -19.68
CA LEU A 235 11.45 -6.44 -18.39
C LEU A 235 12.61 -5.45 -18.35
N ASP A 236 12.32 -4.24 -17.87
CA ASP A 236 13.27 -3.13 -17.71
C ASP A 236 13.44 -2.83 -16.22
N PHE A 237 14.57 -3.22 -15.64
CA PHE A 237 14.89 -3.08 -14.22
C PHE A 237 15.67 -1.82 -13.91
N ARG A 238 15.41 -1.20 -12.76
CA ARG A 238 16.24 -0.14 -12.20
C ARG A 238 16.59 -0.40 -10.74
N ILE A 239 17.87 -0.20 -10.43
CA ILE A 239 18.34 0.07 -9.06
C ILE A 239 18.66 1.57 -9.00
N ASP A 240 17.84 2.33 -8.29
CA ASP A 240 17.99 3.77 -8.11
C ASP A 240 18.52 4.05 -6.70
N LEU A 241 19.79 4.43 -6.64
CA LEU A 241 20.49 4.80 -5.41
C LEU A 241 20.63 6.32 -5.25
N LYS A 242 20.08 7.11 -6.18
CA LYS A 242 20.13 8.58 -6.15
C LYS A 242 19.04 9.16 -5.25
N GLN A 243 17.90 8.49 -5.17
CA GLN A 243 16.75 8.98 -4.40
C GLN A 243 16.97 8.90 -2.89
N ASN A 244 16.21 9.71 -2.14
CA ASN A 244 16.18 9.65 -0.68
C ASN A 244 15.87 8.23 -0.20
N GLU A 245 14.84 7.62 -0.81
CA GLU A 245 14.51 6.22 -0.66
C GLU A 245 15.09 5.44 -1.84
N LYS A 246 16.04 4.57 -1.56
CA LYS A 246 16.74 3.76 -2.56
C LYS A 246 15.81 2.61 -2.91
N TYR A 247 15.75 2.19 -4.17
CA TYR A 247 14.83 1.12 -4.55
C TYR A 247 15.33 0.28 -5.72
N LEU A 248 14.83 -0.96 -5.75
CA LEU A 248 14.77 -1.82 -6.91
C LEU A 248 13.38 -1.71 -7.52
N SER A 249 13.29 -1.66 -8.85
CA SER A 249 12.01 -1.63 -9.56
C SER A 249 12.11 -2.25 -10.93
N PHE A 250 10.97 -2.63 -11.51
CA PHE A 250 10.89 -3.00 -12.92
C PHE A 250 9.53 -2.68 -13.53
N ARG A 251 9.49 -2.68 -14.86
CA ARG A 251 8.31 -2.46 -15.70
C ARG A 251 8.52 -3.11 -17.08
N SER A 252 7.52 -3.01 -17.95
CA SER A 252 7.72 -3.31 -19.38
C SER A 252 8.70 -2.34 -20.02
N LEU A 253 9.64 -2.85 -20.82
CA LEU A 253 10.57 -2.05 -21.61
C LEU A 253 9.83 -1.09 -22.55
N GLU A 254 8.72 -1.56 -23.12
CA GLU A 254 7.88 -0.79 -24.05
C GLU A 254 6.84 0.08 -23.31
N HIS A 255 7.08 0.42 -22.04
CA HIS A 255 6.19 1.31 -21.28
C HIS A 255 5.80 2.54 -22.14
N PRO A 256 4.49 2.80 -22.32
CA PRO A 256 3.38 2.42 -21.43
C PRO A 256 2.71 1.06 -21.73
N LYS A 257 3.26 0.21 -22.59
CA LYS A 257 2.74 -1.15 -22.79
C LYS A 257 2.66 -1.91 -21.45
N LYS A 258 1.52 -2.54 -21.19
CA LYS A 258 1.30 -3.37 -20.01
C LYS A 258 2.02 -4.71 -20.17
N LEU A 259 2.47 -5.26 -19.05
CA LEU A 259 2.96 -6.63 -18.99
C LEU A 259 1.78 -7.60 -19.19
N GLU A 260 2.00 -8.68 -19.92
CA GLU A 260 0.98 -9.69 -20.19
C GLU A 260 0.85 -10.67 -19.00
N ASN A 261 1.97 -11.00 -18.34
CA ASN A 261 2.03 -12.03 -17.31
C ASN A 261 2.12 -11.47 -15.87
N ILE A 262 1.28 -10.48 -15.55
CA ILE A 262 1.35 -9.71 -14.30
C ILE A 262 1.32 -10.57 -13.03
N GLU A 263 0.51 -11.64 -13.01
CA GLU A 263 0.35 -12.49 -11.82
C GLU A 263 1.60 -13.29 -11.50
N VAL A 264 2.34 -13.71 -12.53
CA VAL A 264 3.62 -14.39 -12.36
C VAL A 264 4.59 -13.47 -11.63
N TYR A 265 4.73 -12.24 -12.12
CA TYR A 265 5.66 -11.26 -11.57
C TYR A 265 5.27 -10.76 -10.17
N LYS A 266 3.97 -10.66 -9.87
CA LYS A 266 3.49 -10.31 -8.53
C LYS A 266 3.86 -11.36 -7.48
N ASN A 267 3.95 -12.63 -7.86
CA ASN A 267 4.15 -13.72 -6.91
C ASN A 267 5.61 -14.11 -6.69
N THR A 268 6.56 -13.54 -7.44
CA THR A 268 7.98 -13.94 -7.39
C THR A 268 8.84 -13.12 -6.43
N PHE A 269 8.50 -11.84 -6.24
CA PHE A 269 9.24 -10.96 -5.35
C PHE A 269 8.84 -11.23 -3.90
N LYS A 270 9.82 -11.32 -2.99
CA LYS A 270 9.50 -11.37 -1.57
C LYS A 270 8.87 -10.03 -1.20
N GLU A 271 7.65 -10.09 -0.70
CA GLU A 271 7.01 -8.95 -0.07
C GLU A 271 7.87 -8.47 1.13
N PRO A 272 7.97 -7.16 1.42
CA PRO A 272 7.12 -6.05 0.95
C PRO A 272 7.61 -5.27 -0.27
N PHE A 273 6.73 -5.08 -1.24
CA PHE A 273 6.91 -4.14 -2.35
C PHE A 273 5.58 -3.44 -2.69
N SER A 274 5.69 -2.34 -3.45
CA SER A 274 4.54 -1.62 -3.99
C SER A 274 4.34 -1.98 -5.46
N ILE A 275 3.09 -2.10 -5.89
CA ILE A 275 2.73 -2.35 -7.30
C ILE A 275 2.22 -1.08 -7.97
N GLU A 276 2.51 -0.93 -9.27
CA GLU A 276 2.06 0.15 -10.15
C GLU A 276 2.25 1.53 -9.52
N VAL A 277 3.50 1.87 -9.18
CA VAL A 277 3.87 3.17 -8.60
C VAL A 277 4.54 4.03 -9.67
N ASN A 278 3.90 5.14 -10.03
CA ASN A 278 4.30 5.99 -11.15
C ASN A 278 4.37 5.15 -12.44
N ALA A 279 5.56 5.01 -13.04
CA ALA A 279 5.78 4.23 -14.23
C ALA A 279 6.28 2.80 -13.94
N TRP A 280 6.46 2.41 -12.68
CA TRP A 280 7.00 1.12 -12.27
C TRP A 280 5.89 0.12 -11.99
N PHE A 281 6.00 -1.10 -12.53
CA PHE A 281 5.08 -2.18 -12.21
C PHE A 281 5.32 -2.71 -10.80
N VAL A 282 6.58 -2.93 -10.41
CA VAL A 282 6.98 -3.23 -9.03
C VAL A 282 8.03 -2.22 -8.59
N LYS A 283 7.91 -1.74 -7.35
CA LYS A 283 8.91 -0.91 -6.67
C LYS A 283 9.10 -1.43 -5.25
N LYS A 284 10.32 -1.89 -4.94
CA LYS A 284 10.75 -2.33 -3.60
C LYS A 284 11.79 -1.38 -3.05
N ILE A 285 11.42 -0.64 -2.00
CA ILE A 285 12.35 0.25 -1.28
C ILE A 285 13.40 -0.63 -0.58
N LEU A 286 14.68 -0.28 -0.69
CA LEU A 286 15.75 -1.11 -0.14
C LEU A 286 15.70 -1.22 1.39
N ASN A 287 15.10 -0.25 2.07
CA ASN A 287 14.83 -0.32 3.50
C ASN A 287 13.77 -1.34 3.90
N ASN A 288 12.98 -1.85 2.94
CA ASN A 288 11.93 -2.85 3.21
C ASN A 288 12.47 -4.28 3.21
N TYR A 289 13.72 -4.46 2.75
CA TYR A 289 14.44 -5.71 2.89
C TYR A 289 14.73 -6.01 4.37
N PRO A 290 14.66 -7.29 4.80
CA PRO A 290 14.96 -7.68 6.17
C PRO A 290 16.34 -7.23 6.67
N GLN A 291 17.34 -7.10 5.80
CA GLN A 291 18.75 -6.83 6.15
C GLN A 291 19.29 -7.85 7.17
N LEU A 292 18.90 -9.13 7.02
CA LEU A 292 19.43 -10.26 7.78
C LEU A 292 20.78 -10.72 7.22
N GLN A 293 21.06 -10.38 5.96
CA GLN A 293 22.32 -10.59 5.26
C GLN A 293 22.72 -9.32 4.49
N ALA A 294 23.81 -9.37 3.73
CA ALA A 294 24.23 -8.29 2.86
C ALA A 294 23.09 -7.90 1.88
N ILE A 295 22.88 -6.59 1.68
CA ILE A 295 21.75 -6.10 0.88
C ILE A 295 21.85 -6.58 -0.58
N GLU A 296 23.06 -6.77 -1.10
CA GLU A 296 23.35 -7.32 -2.41
C GLU A 296 22.79 -8.73 -2.56
N GLN A 297 22.95 -9.58 -1.55
CA GLN A 297 22.40 -10.93 -1.56
C GLN A 297 20.87 -10.91 -1.48
N GLU A 298 20.27 -10.05 -0.65
CA GLU A 298 18.80 -9.94 -0.59
C GLU A 298 18.19 -9.45 -1.91
N ILE A 299 18.83 -8.48 -2.58
CA ILE A 299 18.45 -8.02 -3.92
C ILE A 299 18.60 -9.15 -4.94
N ALA A 300 19.73 -9.86 -4.92
CA ALA A 300 20.00 -10.94 -5.84
C ALA A 300 19.04 -12.12 -5.66
N ASP A 301 18.69 -12.49 -4.43
CA ASP A 301 17.72 -13.56 -4.14
C ASP A 301 16.35 -13.28 -4.75
N ASP A 302 15.85 -12.04 -4.63
CA ASP A 302 14.58 -11.62 -5.23
C ASP A 302 14.64 -11.69 -6.76
N LEU A 303 15.74 -11.21 -7.36
CA LEU A 303 15.93 -11.25 -8.81
C LEU A 303 16.08 -12.69 -9.33
N LEU A 304 16.83 -13.55 -8.64
CA LEU A 304 17.02 -14.96 -8.99
C LEU A 304 15.70 -15.73 -8.88
N SER A 305 14.88 -15.45 -7.86
CA SER A 305 13.53 -16.00 -7.73
C SER A 305 12.69 -15.71 -8.97
N LEU A 306 12.65 -14.44 -9.39
CA LEU A 306 11.94 -14.03 -10.62
C LEU A 306 12.52 -14.71 -11.87
N LEU A 307 13.84 -14.65 -12.06
CA LEU A 307 14.50 -15.19 -13.26
C LEU A 307 14.30 -16.71 -13.38
N ASN A 308 14.27 -17.44 -12.25
CA ASN A 308 13.98 -18.86 -12.25
C ASN A 308 12.54 -19.13 -12.68
N VAL A 309 11.56 -18.36 -12.20
CA VAL A 309 10.15 -18.52 -12.61
C VAL A 309 9.96 -18.18 -14.10
N ILE A 310 10.60 -17.13 -14.59
CA ILE A 310 10.61 -16.80 -16.03
C ILE A 310 11.14 -18.00 -16.83
N LYS A 311 12.27 -18.57 -16.41
CA LYS A 311 12.89 -19.71 -17.10
C LYS A 311 11.98 -20.96 -17.10
N THR A 312 11.22 -21.20 -16.04
CA THR A 312 10.29 -22.35 -15.98
C THR A 312 9.04 -22.19 -16.85
N GLN A 313 8.76 -20.97 -17.31
CA GLN A 313 7.58 -20.64 -18.13
C GLN A 313 7.94 -20.29 -19.59
N GLN A 314 9.22 -20.43 -19.96
CA GLN A 314 9.73 -20.34 -21.33
C GLN A 314 9.85 -21.74 -21.93
#